data_AF-A0A5C6X4U3-F1
#
_entry.id   AF-A0A5C6X4U3-F1
#
_cell.length_a   1.000
_cell.length_b   1.000
_cell.length_c   1.000
_cell.angle_alpha   90.00
_cell.angle_beta   90.00
_cell.angle_gamma   90.00
#
_symmetry.space_group_name_H-M   'P 1'
#
loop_
_entity.id
_entity.type
_entity.pdbx_description
1 polymer ?
#
loop_
_entity_poly.entity_id
_entity_poly.type
_entity_poly.pdbx_seq_one_letter_code
_entity_poly.pdbx_strand_id
1 'polypeptide(L)'
;MALYRLHILLLTLGAALGAGSCSFVDFETSPYAPRALQAVYSEHDDLTYLVWRIADVADPELLTYELWEDGELQPIDLSDAPMPSEPFACDRLYLCLQYQVSGFWSPPGNGTALRATHKRFGPIPSAPVRPQQITASFEIAPVATANNRFADAGLFDVLSAINLPHRRTFEWVLVDTQPGEDDAPCASPPAEGWQRLSDRVELPQSWTDNPPCMAVRPRRSDQPARHIVARLEPGPVLHVAELDHSIEAIRHPTHIAFLVDLQVTNAGRCQQIVDAVRQTILSEFAEEQKPVRELGVYYPRDRQGQPTSGCDQATSIDYPINDILAEGRNAMADEVERSALTLVVINNLQLTATPEKLAQLQAFNAATELPDAPYSFAWLVGSEASYPGITWSWNTPWQALESRDFEPPLRAAVRYIFPLTSTPPLENYELELPVPPGSRTPQYLKLCQLLPLPTTYIAGRREYPVNAHQLEWPTGELPRLRYALTTTEFAYYNDFYGGSIEVVYEVCDAFCDNAFQGRNGLTYGSWLNAPNACQWGAP
;
A
#
# COMPACT_ATOMS: atom_id res chain seq x y z
N MET A 1 -95.13 -6.64 -32.42
CA MET A 1 -93.96 -7.34 -31.81
C MET A 1 -92.75 -6.44 -31.52
N ALA A 2 -92.65 -5.21 -32.07
CA ALA A 2 -91.48 -4.34 -31.84
C ALA A 2 -91.43 -3.65 -30.45
N LEU A 3 -92.57 -3.31 -29.84
CA LEU A 3 -92.58 -2.62 -28.53
C LEU A 3 -92.08 -3.48 -27.36
N TYR A 4 -92.33 -4.79 -27.37
CA TYR A 4 -91.90 -5.70 -26.29
C TYR A 4 -90.38 -5.92 -26.26
N ARG A 5 -89.70 -5.80 -27.40
CA ARG A 5 -88.24 -6.00 -27.47
C ARG A 5 -87.46 -4.83 -26.86
N LEU A 6 -88.00 -3.61 -26.94
CA LEU A 6 -87.35 -2.42 -26.38
C LEU A 6 -87.38 -2.41 -24.83
N HIS A 7 -88.49 -2.87 -24.24
CA HIS A 7 -88.64 -2.93 -22.78
C HIS A 7 -87.78 -4.03 -22.16
N ILE A 8 -87.65 -5.18 -22.82
CA ILE A 8 -86.73 -6.24 -22.41
C ILE A 8 -85.27 -5.75 -22.50
N LEU A 9 -84.91 -5.00 -23.56
CA LEU A 9 -83.56 -4.46 -23.72
C LEU A 9 -83.20 -3.41 -22.67
N LEU A 10 -84.15 -2.54 -22.29
CA LEU A 10 -83.95 -1.54 -21.23
C LEU A 10 -83.88 -2.17 -19.84
N LEU A 11 -84.66 -3.24 -19.59
CA LEU A 11 -84.58 -4.02 -18.34
C LEU A 11 -83.27 -4.80 -18.23
N THR A 12 -82.75 -5.36 -19.33
CA THR A 12 -81.44 -6.03 -19.33
C THR A 12 -80.28 -5.04 -19.24
N LEU A 13 -80.38 -3.85 -19.85
CA LEU A 13 -79.36 -2.80 -19.70
C LEU A 13 -79.35 -2.23 -18.27
N GLY A 14 -80.51 -2.03 -17.66
CA GLY A 14 -80.63 -1.59 -16.25
C GLY A 14 -80.11 -2.63 -15.26
N ALA A 15 -80.35 -3.92 -15.50
CA ALA A 15 -79.78 -5.01 -14.69
C ALA A 15 -78.27 -5.16 -14.89
N ALA A 16 -77.76 -4.96 -16.10
CA ALA A 16 -76.32 -5.00 -16.40
C ALA A 16 -75.56 -3.81 -15.80
N LEU A 17 -76.17 -2.61 -15.76
CA LEU A 17 -75.61 -1.43 -15.09
C LEU A 17 -75.65 -1.53 -13.56
N GLY A 18 -76.61 -2.27 -12.99
CA GLY A 18 -76.67 -2.56 -11.55
C GLY A 18 -75.69 -3.65 -11.09
N ALA A 19 -75.27 -4.55 -11.98
CA ALA A 19 -74.29 -5.60 -11.67
C ALA A 19 -72.83 -5.11 -11.75
N GLY A 20 -72.58 -3.91 -12.29
CA GLY A 20 -71.26 -3.29 -12.39
C GLY A 20 -70.76 -2.60 -11.12
N SER A 21 -71.54 -2.59 -10.03
CA SER A 21 -71.16 -1.95 -8.76
C SER A 21 -70.85 -2.96 -7.63
N CYS A 22 -70.41 -4.16 -7.97
CA CYS A 22 -69.59 -4.93 -7.03
C CYS A 22 -68.19 -4.33 -7.11
N SER A 23 -67.89 -3.36 -6.23
CA SER A 23 -66.52 -2.90 -6.03
C SER A 23 -65.63 -4.12 -5.80
N PHE A 24 -64.47 -4.18 -6.45
CA PHE A 24 -63.41 -5.09 -6.04
C PHE A 24 -63.07 -4.76 -4.58
N VAL A 25 -63.64 -5.53 -3.65
CA VAL A 25 -63.21 -5.52 -2.25
C VAL A 25 -62.01 -6.45 -2.24
N ASP A 26 -60.82 -5.87 -2.39
CA ASP A 26 -59.61 -6.59 -2.05
C ASP A 26 -59.59 -6.75 -0.54
N PHE A 27 -59.76 -7.99 -0.08
CA PHE A 27 -59.58 -8.33 1.32
C PHE A 27 -58.09 -8.29 1.62
N GLU A 28 -57.64 -7.17 2.17
CA GLU A 28 -56.30 -7.10 2.74
C GLU A 28 -56.22 -8.01 3.95
N THR A 29 -55.16 -8.82 4.00
CA THR A 29 -54.86 -9.64 5.16
C THR A 29 -54.68 -8.72 6.37
N SER A 30 -55.28 -9.08 7.51
CA SER A 30 -55.18 -8.31 8.75
C SER A 30 -53.71 -7.94 9.04
N PRO A 31 -53.41 -6.69 9.48
CA PRO A 31 -52.05 -6.32 9.86
C PRO A 31 -51.51 -7.20 11.00
N TYR A 32 -52.41 -7.76 11.81
CA TYR A 32 -52.11 -8.65 12.94
C TYR A 32 -51.97 -10.14 12.56
N ALA A 33 -52.24 -10.51 11.30
CA ALA A 33 -52.15 -11.91 10.88
C ALA A 33 -50.69 -12.38 10.87
N PRO A 34 -50.36 -13.52 11.50
CA PRO A 34 -49.03 -14.11 11.37
C PRO A 34 -48.76 -14.55 9.93
N ARG A 35 -47.75 -13.93 9.32
CA ARG A 35 -47.34 -14.15 7.93
C ARG A 35 -45.99 -14.84 7.88
N ALA A 36 -45.76 -15.55 6.78
CA ALA A 36 -44.46 -16.16 6.46
C ALA A 36 -43.89 -16.96 7.65
N LEU A 37 -44.72 -17.78 8.29
CA LEU A 37 -44.30 -18.64 9.39
C LEU A 37 -43.25 -19.64 8.87
N GLN A 38 -42.05 -19.54 9.42
CA GLN A 38 -40.93 -20.44 9.15
C GLN A 38 -40.63 -21.24 10.41
N ALA A 39 -40.31 -22.52 10.24
CA ALA A 39 -39.88 -23.39 11.32
C ALA A 39 -38.60 -24.09 10.90
N VAL A 40 -37.51 -23.89 11.64
CA VAL A 40 -36.20 -24.47 11.33
C VAL A 40 -35.73 -25.30 12.51
N TYR A 41 -35.65 -26.62 12.33
CA TYR A 41 -35.08 -27.51 13.33
C TYR A 41 -33.56 -27.61 13.18
N SER A 42 -32.82 -27.40 14.28
CA SER A 42 -31.39 -27.67 14.36
C SER A 42 -31.12 -28.96 15.14
N GLU A 43 -30.50 -29.94 14.48
CA GLU A 43 -30.07 -31.19 15.12
C GLU A 43 -29.04 -30.98 16.21
N HIS A 44 -28.09 -30.07 15.99
CA HIS A 44 -27.06 -29.72 16.96
C HIS A 44 -27.69 -29.18 18.23
N ASP A 45 -28.55 -28.17 18.13
CA ASP A 45 -29.16 -27.53 19.30
C ASP A 45 -30.26 -28.35 19.95
N ASP A 46 -30.82 -29.33 19.22
CA ASP A 46 -32.05 -30.04 19.55
C ASP A 46 -33.20 -29.05 19.81
N LEU A 47 -33.40 -28.13 18.86
CA LEU A 47 -34.31 -27.00 18.99
C LEU A 47 -34.95 -26.63 17.65
N THR A 48 -36.27 -26.42 17.62
CA THR A 48 -36.98 -25.81 16.48
C THR A 48 -37.16 -24.32 16.70
N TYR A 49 -36.61 -23.52 15.79
CA TYR A 49 -36.74 -22.08 15.71
C TYR A 49 -37.98 -21.71 14.88
N LEU A 50 -38.95 -21.03 15.48
CA LEU A 50 -40.13 -20.51 14.81
C LEU A 50 -40.06 -19.00 14.68
N VAL A 51 -40.29 -18.50 13.48
CA VAL A 51 -40.30 -17.06 13.19
C VAL A 51 -41.49 -16.73 12.30
N TRP A 52 -42.22 -15.67 12.63
CA TRP A 52 -43.31 -15.13 11.80
C TRP A 52 -43.29 -13.61 11.78
N ARG A 53 -44.03 -13.05 10.83
CA ARG A 53 -44.13 -11.61 10.59
C ARG A 53 -45.53 -11.10 10.88
N ILE A 54 -45.63 -9.90 11.44
CA ILE A 54 -46.84 -9.07 11.45
C ILE A 54 -46.52 -7.74 10.77
N ALA A 55 -47.53 -7.01 10.30
CA ALA A 55 -47.30 -5.69 9.71
C ALA A 55 -46.67 -4.76 10.75
N ASP A 56 -45.78 -3.87 10.32
CA ASP A 56 -45.13 -2.88 11.21
C ASP A 56 -46.10 -1.91 11.89
N VAL A 57 -47.26 -1.66 11.27
CA VAL A 57 -48.37 -0.89 11.84
C VAL A 57 -49.17 -1.66 12.90
N ALA A 58 -48.94 -2.97 13.06
CA ALA A 58 -49.63 -3.77 14.08
C ALA A 58 -48.94 -3.61 15.43
N ASP A 59 -49.71 -3.25 16.45
CA ASP A 59 -49.23 -3.22 17.84
C ASP A 59 -49.14 -4.67 18.39
N PRO A 60 -47.93 -5.20 18.67
CA PRO A 60 -47.75 -6.55 19.16
C PRO A 60 -48.33 -6.76 20.57
N GLU A 61 -48.48 -5.71 21.39
CA GLU A 61 -49.04 -5.82 22.76
C GLU A 61 -50.54 -6.17 22.77
N LEU A 62 -51.20 -6.09 21.61
CA LEU A 62 -52.60 -6.47 21.43
C LEU A 62 -52.80 -7.94 21.09
N LEU A 63 -51.71 -8.71 20.94
CA LEU A 63 -51.72 -10.11 20.51
C LEU A 63 -51.28 -11.06 21.62
N THR A 64 -51.99 -12.18 21.72
CA THR A 64 -51.47 -13.40 22.34
C THR A 64 -51.33 -14.49 21.28
N TYR A 65 -50.49 -15.47 21.52
CA TYR A 65 -50.19 -16.51 20.53
C TYR A 65 -50.50 -17.90 21.08
N GLU A 66 -50.95 -18.78 20.19
CA GLU A 66 -51.12 -20.21 20.47
C GLU A 66 -50.40 -21.00 19.37
N LEU A 67 -49.62 -21.99 19.76
CA LEU A 67 -48.85 -22.86 18.88
C LEU A 67 -49.42 -24.28 18.90
N TRP A 68 -49.39 -24.94 17.74
CA TRP A 68 -49.80 -26.33 17.64
C TRP A 68 -48.78 -27.24 18.32
N GLU A 69 -49.15 -27.87 19.42
CA GLU A 69 -48.32 -28.82 20.18
C GLU A 69 -49.20 -29.95 20.71
N ASP A 70 -48.67 -31.18 20.72
CA ASP A 70 -49.35 -32.38 21.27
C ASP A 70 -50.79 -32.64 20.76
N GLY A 71 -51.10 -32.20 19.55
CA GLY A 71 -52.41 -32.43 18.94
C GLY A 71 -53.45 -31.33 19.17
N GLU A 72 -53.08 -30.23 19.82
CA GLU A 72 -53.96 -29.07 20.04
C GLU A 72 -53.21 -27.72 19.95
N LEU A 73 -53.95 -26.60 19.93
CA LEU A 73 -53.36 -25.27 19.99
C LEU A 73 -53.21 -24.85 21.46
N GLN A 74 -51.98 -24.68 21.91
CA GLN A 74 -51.65 -24.29 23.28
C GLN A 74 -51.12 -22.85 23.34
N PRO A 75 -51.49 -22.06 24.37
CA PRO A 75 -50.94 -20.71 24.55
C PRO A 75 -49.41 -20.75 24.70
N ILE A 76 -48.72 -19.82 24.02
CA ILE A 76 -47.29 -19.60 24.18
C ILE A 76 -47.04 -18.18 24.70
N ASP A 77 -46.03 -18.04 25.56
CA ASP A 77 -45.51 -16.75 25.98
C ASP A 77 -44.11 -16.54 25.39
N LEU A 78 -43.93 -15.45 24.64
CA LEU A 78 -42.66 -15.15 23.98
C LEU A 78 -41.55 -14.80 24.99
N SER A 79 -41.90 -14.37 26.21
CA SER A 79 -40.91 -14.15 27.28
C SER A 79 -40.31 -15.44 27.81
N ASP A 80 -41.04 -16.54 27.69
CA ASP A 80 -40.66 -17.85 28.24
C ASP A 80 -39.86 -18.68 27.21
N ALA A 81 -39.66 -18.14 26.01
CA ALA A 81 -38.85 -18.77 24.98
C ALA A 81 -37.40 -18.98 25.46
N PRO A 82 -36.71 -20.07 25.04
CA PRO A 82 -35.30 -20.30 25.34
C PRO A 82 -34.39 -19.11 24.97
N MET A 83 -34.71 -18.40 23.88
CA MET A 83 -34.01 -17.19 23.44
C MET A 83 -35.03 -16.06 23.25
N PRO A 84 -35.46 -15.41 24.34
CA PRO A 84 -36.51 -14.41 24.27
C PRO A 84 -36.01 -13.18 23.50
N SER A 85 -36.89 -12.64 22.66
CA SER A 85 -36.63 -11.40 21.93
C SER A 85 -37.90 -10.57 21.91
N GLU A 86 -37.76 -9.27 22.15
CA GLU A 86 -38.79 -8.31 21.80
C GLU A 86 -39.05 -8.34 20.29
N PRO A 87 -40.26 -7.97 19.82
CA PRO A 87 -40.55 -7.80 18.40
C PRO A 87 -39.52 -6.91 17.72
N PHE A 88 -39.09 -7.27 16.52
CA PHE A 88 -38.02 -6.54 15.83
C PHE A 88 -38.29 -6.34 14.35
N ALA A 89 -37.81 -5.21 13.82
CA ALA A 89 -37.86 -4.95 12.38
C ALA A 89 -37.00 -5.97 11.63
N CYS A 90 -37.62 -6.70 10.70
CA CYS A 90 -36.94 -7.68 9.84
C CYS A 90 -37.17 -7.43 8.34
N ASP A 91 -38.06 -6.51 8.02
CA ASP A 91 -38.32 -6.01 6.67
C ASP A 91 -38.92 -4.60 6.78
N ARG A 92 -38.97 -3.83 5.68
CA ARG A 92 -39.39 -2.43 5.68
C ARG A 92 -40.83 -2.21 6.19
N LEU A 93 -41.69 -3.22 6.08
CA LEU A 93 -43.12 -3.16 6.40
C LEU A 93 -43.55 -4.20 7.45
N TYR A 94 -42.59 -4.89 8.09
CA TYR A 94 -42.89 -6.01 8.96
C TYR A 94 -42.05 -6.04 10.24
N LEU A 95 -42.72 -6.38 11.34
CA LEU A 95 -42.10 -6.82 12.58
C LEU A 95 -42.05 -8.35 12.61
N CYS A 96 -40.91 -8.90 12.98
CA CYS A 96 -40.72 -10.31 13.25
C CYS A 96 -40.87 -10.60 14.74
N LEU A 97 -41.43 -11.77 15.01
CA LEU A 97 -41.50 -12.38 16.32
C LEU A 97 -40.87 -13.77 16.22
N GLN A 98 -40.27 -14.24 17.30
CA GLN A 98 -39.62 -15.53 17.36
C GLN A 98 -40.05 -16.31 18.60
N TYR A 99 -40.03 -17.63 18.48
CA TYR A 99 -40.24 -18.58 19.57
C TYR A 99 -39.40 -19.83 19.29
N GLN A 100 -39.02 -20.59 20.31
CA GLN A 100 -38.29 -21.84 20.12
C GLN A 100 -38.89 -22.98 20.94
N VAL A 101 -38.98 -24.16 20.32
CA VAL A 101 -39.51 -25.39 20.93
C VAL A 101 -38.38 -26.40 21.05
N SER A 102 -38.27 -27.05 22.20
CA SER A 102 -37.28 -28.13 22.43
C SER A 102 -37.57 -29.33 21.54
N GLY A 103 -36.52 -29.86 20.91
CA GLY A 103 -36.60 -31.00 20.01
C GLY A 103 -37.22 -30.70 18.65
N PHE A 104 -37.49 -31.76 17.90
CA PHE A 104 -38.13 -31.70 16.59
C PHE A 104 -39.63 -31.43 16.70
N TRP A 105 -40.04 -30.21 16.37
CA TRP A 105 -41.45 -29.84 16.26
C TRP A 105 -42.05 -30.19 14.89
N SER A 106 -43.23 -30.81 14.88
CA SER A 106 -43.97 -31.16 13.67
C SER A 106 -45.25 -30.31 13.52
N PRO A 107 -45.48 -29.67 12.36
CA PRO A 107 -46.72 -28.92 12.15
C PRO A 107 -47.95 -29.82 12.01
N PRO A 108 -49.16 -29.26 12.22
CA PRO A 108 -50.39 -30.01 12.00
C PRO A 108 -50.49 -30.44 10.53
N GLY A 109 -50.83 -31.72 10.30
CA GLY A 109 -51.03 -32.25 8.95
C GLY A 109 -52.18 -31.55 8.20
N ASN A 110 -53.17 -31.06 8.93
CA ASN A 110 -54.23 -30.16 8.48
C ASN A 110 -54.57 -29.19 9.61
N GLY A 111 -54.65 -27.89 9.35
CA GLY A 111 -55.06 -26.89 10.34
C GLY A 111 -54.11 -25.72 10.46
N THR A 112 -54.27 -24.96 11.56
CA THR A 112 -53.48 -23.76 11.85
C THR A 112 -52.30 -24.15 12.73
N ALA A 113 -51.07 -23.87 12.28
CA ALA A 113 -49.86 -24.12 13.05
C ALA A 113 -49.66 -23.09 14.17
N LEU A 114 -49.90 -21.81 13.87
CA LEU A 114 -49.80 -20.71 14.83
C LEU A 114 -51.07 -19.86 14.74
N ARG A 115 -51.65 -19.49 15.88
CA ARG A 115 -52.82 -18.61 15.95
C ARG A 115 -52.48 -17.38 16.77
N ALA A 116 -52.75 -16.20 16.22
CA ALA A 116 -52.71 -14.96 16.97
C ALA A 116 -54.12 -14.60 17.43
N THR A 117 -54.30 -14.23 18.69
CA THR A 117 -55.58 -13.78 19.21
C THR A 117 -55.48 -12.29 19.55
N HIS A 118 -56.18 -11.45 18.77
CA HIS A 118 -56.22 -10.02 19.01
C HIS A 118 -57.29 -9.66 20.03
N LYS A 119 -56.97 -8.82 21.03
CA LYS A 119 -57.87 -8.42 22.14
C LYS A 119 -59.29 -8.04 21.71
N ARG A 120 -59.45 -7.42 20.53
CA ARG A 120 -60.75 -6.98 19.97
C ARG A 120 -61.27 -7.84 18.81
N PHE A 121 -60.38 -8.40 18.00
CA PHE A 121 -60.76 -9.01 16.71
C PHE A 121 -60.83 -10.54 16.78
N GLY A 122 -60.44 -11.12 17.92
CA GLY A 122 -60.46 -12.56 18.14
C GLY A 122 -59.33 -13.29 17.41
N PRO A 123 -59.49 -14.60 17.17
CA PRO A 123 -58.45 -15.45 16.61
C PRO A 123 -58.20 -15.20 15.12
N ILE A 124 -56.93 -15.17 14.74
CA ILE A 124 -56.42 -14.95 13.39
C ILE A 124 -55.41 -16.07 13.09
N PRO A 125 -55.68 -16.95 12.11
CA PRO A 125 -54.78 -18.06 11.79
C PRO A 125 -53.53 -17.58 11.05
N SER A 126 -52.42 -18.29 11.24
CA SER A 126 -51.20 -18.06 10.46
C SER A 126 -51.33 -18.55 9.02
N ALA A 127 -50.45 -18.04 8.17
CA ALA A 127 -50.11 -18.72 6.92
C ALA A 127 -49.56 -20.15 7.18
N PRO A 128 -49.60 -21.04 6.17
CA PRO A 128 -48.95 -22.35 6.26
C PRO A 128 -47.47 -22.23 6.63
N VAL A 129 -47.00 -23.10 7.53
CA VAL A 129 -45.60 -23.13 7.92
C VAL A 129 -44.73 -23.75 6.82
N ARG A 130 -43.49 -23.29 6.74
CA ARG A 130 -42.44 -23.90 5.92
C ARG A 130 -41.42 -24.57 6.84
N PRO A 131 -41.51 -25.89 7.08
CA PRO A 131 -40.53 -26.59 7.89
C PRO A 131 -39.24 -26.80 7.11
N GLN A 132 -38.11 -26.61 7.78
CA GLN A 132 -36.78 -26.89 7.28
C GLN A 132 -35.95 -27.53 8.41
N GLN A 133 -34.95 -28.32 8.04
CA GLN A 133 -34.03 -28.97 8.97
C GLN A 133 -32.60 -28.61 8.58
N ILE A 134 -31.77 -28.35 9.59
CA ILE A 134 -30.34 -28.04 9.45
C ILE A 134 -29.54 -28.83 10.49
N THR A 135 -28.29 -29.15 10.16
CA THR A 135 -27.41 -29.87 11.07
C THR A 135 -27.00 -29.02 12.27
N ALA A 136 -26.57 -27.77 12.05
CA ALA A 136 -26.21 -26.84 13.12
C ALA A 136 -26.78 -25.45 12.83
N SER A 137 -27.12 -24.70 13.88
CA SER A 137 -27.64 -23.34 13.72
C SER A 137 -26.54 -22.28 13.63
N PHE A 138 -25.30 -22.61 14.02
CA PHE A 138 -24.13 -21.74 13.90
C PHE A 138 -22.87 -22.57 13.74
N GLU A 139 -21.80 -21.93 13.27
CA GLU A 139 -20.45 -22.47 13.16
C GLU A 139 -19.44 -21.45 13.67
N ILE A 140 -18.25 -21.89 14.06
CA ILE A 140 -17.15 -21.01 14.47
C ILE A 140 -15.84 -21.44 13.80
N ALA A 141 -15.02 -20.47 13.44
CA ALA A 141 -13.68 -20.65 12.91
C ALA A 141 -12.78 -19.57 13.53
N PRO A 142 -12.34 -19.75 14.78
CA PRO A 142 -11.68 -18.71 15.53
C PRO A 142 -10.28 -18.44 14.97
N VAL A 143 -9.92 -17.16 14.87
CA VAL A 143 -8.64 -16.71 14.29
C VAL A 143 -8.03 -15.65 15.20
N ALA A 144 -6.74 -15.80 15.49
CA ALA A 144 -5.99 -14.78 16.22
C ALA A 144 -5.74 -13.54 15.34
N THR A 145 -5.85 -12.37 15.95
CA THR A 145 -5.71 -11.07 15.28
C THR A 145 -4.79 -10.14 16.06
N ALA A 146 -4.28 -9.10 15.38
CA ALA A 146 -3.39 -8.08 15.94
C ALA A 146 -2.20 -8.66 16.73
N ASN A 147 -1.40 -9.53 16.07
CA ASN A 147 -0.25 -10.22 16.65
C ASN A 147 -0.61 -10.94 17.96
N ASN A 148 -1.62 -11.80 17.91
CA ASN A 148 -2.05 -12.67 19.01
C ASN A 148 -2.56 -11.94 20.25
N ARG A 149 -2.99 -10.68 20.14
CA ARG A 149 -3.61 -9.94 21.27
C ARG A 149 -5.10 -10.21 21.39
N PHE A 150 -5.76 -10.47 20.27
CA PHE A 150 -7.19 -10.72 20.22
C PHE A 150 -7.50 -11.98 19.41
N ALA A 151 -8.69 -12.52 19.60
CA ALA A 151 -9.31 -13.49 18.71
C ALA A 151 -10.61 -12.92 18.13
N ASP A 152 -10.86 -13.24 16.87
CA ASP A 152 -12.20 -13.24 16.27
C ASP A 152 -12.73 -14.67 16.37
N ALA A 153 -13.98 -14.87 16.78
CA ALA A 153 -14.57 -16.21 16.85
C ALA A 153 -14.89 -16.79 15.46
N GLY A 154 -14.91 -15.96 14.42
CA GLY A 154 -15.33 -16.37 13.07
C GLY A 154 -16.74 -16.96 13.08
N LEU A 155 -17.63 -16.37 13.90
CA LEU A 155 -18.99 -16.87 14.09
C LEU A 155 -19.80 -16.73 12.80
N PHE A 156 -20.27 -17.85 12.27
CA PHE A 156 -21.19 -17.90 11.15
C PHE A 156 -22.57 -18.37 11.63
N ASP A 157 -23.56 -17.46 11.62
CA ASP A 157 -24.94 -17.77 11.99
C ASP A 157 -25.71 -18.35 10.78
N VAL A 158 -25.84 -19.69 10.75
CA VAL A 158 -26.50 -20.43 9.67
C VAL A 158 -27.96 -20.02 9.52
N LEU A 159 -28.65 -19.66 10.61
CA LEU A 159 -30.04 -19.19 10.56
C LEU A 159 -30.14 -17.89 9.74
N SER A 160 -29.17 -16.98 9.91
CA SER A 160 -29.10 -15.77 9.10
C SER A 160 -28.82 -16.09 7.63
N ALA A 161 -27.94 -17.06 7.34
CA ALA A 161 -27.58 -17.43 5.97
C ALA A 161 -28.74 -18.02 5.16
N ILE A 162 -29.67 -18.72 5.81
CA ILE A 162 -30.90 -19.25 5.18
C ILE A 162 -32.04 -18.22 5.15
N ASN A 163 -31.77 -16.96 5.48
CA ASN A 163 -32.74 -15.86 5.56
C ASN A 163 -33.86 -16.08 6.60
N LEU A 164 -33.57 -16.76 7.71
CA LEU A 164 -34.45 -16.78 8.87
C LEU A 164 -34.18 -15.53 9.71
N PRO A 165 -35.09 -14.54 9.78
CA PRO A 165 -34.86 -13.33 10.54
C PRO A 165 -34.97 -13.64 12.03
N HIS A 166 -33.83 -13.81 12.70
CA HIS A 166 -33.72 -14.25 14.09
C HIS A 166 -32.83 -13.30 14.90
N ARG A 167 -33.09 -13.12 16.20
CA ARG A 167 -32.23 -12.40 17.14
C ARG A 167 -31.74 -13.32 18.26
N ARG A 168 -30.42 -13.44 18.40
CA ARG A 168 -29.76 -14.08 19.54
C ARG A 168 -28.43 -13.42 19.83
N THR A 169 -27.92 -13.67 21.02
CA THR A 169 -26.57 -13.31 21.42
C THR A 169 -25.81 -14.56 21.79
N PHE A 170 -24.48 -14.50 21.76
CA PHE A 170 -23.62 -15.62 22.04
C PHE A 170 -22.76 -15.32 23.25
N GLU A 171 -22.31 -16.39 23.90
CA GLU A 171 -21.31 -16.37 24.94
C GLU A 171 -20.13 -17.25 24.53
N TRP A 172 -18.96 -16.98 25.10
CA TRP A 172 -17.73 -17.69 24.80
C TRP A 172 -16.89 -17.96 26.06
N VAL A 173 -15.97 -18.92 25.96
CA VAL A 173 -14.95 -19.23 26.97
C VAL A 173 -13.73 -19.88 26.31
N LEU A 174 -12.54 -19.74 26.90
CA LEU A 174 -11.35 -20.53 26.53
C LEU A 174 -11.31 -21.82 27.33
N VAL A 175 -10.91 -22.90 26.67
CA VAL A 175 -10.72 -24.21 27.29
C VAL A 175 -9.33 -24.73 26.97
N ASP A 176 -8.69 -25.36 27.94
CA ASP A 176 -7.36 -25.92 27.76
C ASP A 176 -7.40 -27.09 26.75
N THR A 177 -6.32 -27.23 26.01
CA THR A 177 -6.01 -28.44 25.24
C THR A 177 -5.29 -29.44 26.17
N GLN A 178 -5.52 -30.75 26.01
CA GLN A 178 -4.77 -31.71 26.81
C GLN A 178 -3.28 -31.65 26.44
N PRO A 179 -2.37 -31.52 27.41
CA PRO A 179 -0.95 -31.35 27.12
C PRO A 179 -0.35 -32.63 26.51
N GLY A 180 0.39 -32.49 25.41
CA GLY A 180 1.29 -33.53 24.90
C GLY A 180 1.03 -34.05 23.48
N GLU A 181 -0.05 -33.64 22.81
CA GLU A 181 -0.32 -34.03 21.41
C GLU A 181 -0.87 -32.84 20.61
N ASP A 182 -0.29 -32.57 19.44
CA ASP A 182 -0.72 -31.49 18.56
C ASP A 182 -2.15 -31.68 18.02
N ASP A 183 -2.72 -32.89 18.12
CA ASP A 183 -4.11 -33.21 17.75
C ASP A 183 -5.00 -33.54 18.96
N ALA A 184 -4.59 -33.16 20.17
CA ALA A 184 -5.36 -33.44 21.37
C ALA A 184 -6.78 -32.85 21.27
N PRO A 185 -7.83 -33.63 21.58
CA PRO A 185 -9.19 -33.13 21.55
C PRO A 185 -9.35 -32.00 22.57
N CYS A 186 -10.08 -30.95 22.19
CA CYS A 186 -10.42 -29.86 23.09
C CYS A 186 -11.14 -30.38 24.33
N ALA A 187 -10.76 -29.90 25.51
CA ALA A 187 -11.46 -30.24 26.74
C ALA A 187 -12.92 -29.77 26.69
N SER A 188 -13.79 -30.42 27.47
CA SER A 188 -15.15 -29.93 27.64
C SER A 188 -15.14 -28.57 28.36
N PRO A 189 -15.93 -27.59 27.91
CA PRO A 189 -15.96 -26.29 28.55
C PRO A 189 -16.55 -26.34 29.97
N PRO A 190 -16.13 -25.42 30.85
CA PRO A 190 -16.63 -25.33 32.21
C PRO A 190 -18.11 -24.96 32.24
N ALA A 191 -18.78 -25.31 33.35
CA ALA A 191 -20.18 -24.93 33.58
C ALA A 191 -20.34 -23.41 33.80
N GLU A 192 -19.34 -22.75 34.38
CA GLU A 192 -19.32 -21.33 34.73
C GLU A 192 -18.20 -20.58 33.97
N GLY A 193 -18.21 -19.24 34.01
CA GLY A 193 -17.14 -18.41 33.43
C GLY A 193 -17.35 -17.96 31.98
N TRP A 194 -18.51 -18.27 31.40
CA TRP A 194 -18.93 -17.82 30.07
C TRP A 194 -19.10 -16.29 30.05
N GLN A 195 -18.56 -15.66 29.01
CA GLN A 195 -18.63 -14.21 28.80
C GLN A 195 -19.41 -13.90 27.54
N ARG A 196 -20.05 -12.73 27.47
CA ARG A 196 -20.71 -12.29 26.24
C ARG A 196 -19.69 -12.21 25.09
N LEU A 197 -20.03 -12.80 23.94
CA LEU A 197 -19.21 -12.71 22.74
C LEU A 197 -19.30 -11.30 22.15
N SER A 198 -18.13 -10.71 21.92
CA SER A 198 -17.91 -9.45 21.19
C SER A 198 -17.15 -9.72 19.90
N ASP A 199 -17.13 -8.74 18.99
CA ASP A 199 -16.43 -8.83 17.70
C ASP A 199 -14.92 -9.09 17.87
N ARG A 200 -14.35 -8.72 19.03
CA ARG A 200 -12.98 -9.05 19.41
C ARG A 200 -12.94 -9.54 20.85
N VAL A 201 -12.20 -10.61 21.05
CA VAL A 201 -11.97 -11.25 22.33
C VAL A 201 -10.52 -11.03 22.73
N GLU A 202 -10.26 -10.40 23.89
CA GLU A 202 -8.89 -10.23 24.39
C GLU A 202 -8.33 -11.56 24.90
N LEU A 203 -7.12 -11.90 24.46
CA LEU A 203 -6.48 -13.16 24.82
C LEU A 203 -5.49 -12.95 25.98
N PRO A 204 -5.36 -13.92 26.91
CA PRO A 204 -4.38 -13.86 27.98
C PRO A 204 -2.94 -13.71 27.45
N GLN A 205 -2.06 -13.08 28.21
CA GLN A 205 -0.63 -13.11 27.87
C GLN A 205 -0.13 -14.56 27.80
N SER A 206 0.83 -14.83 26.92
CA SER A 206 1.45 -16.17 26.71
C SER A 206 0.49 -17.30 26.32
N TRP A 207 -0.75 -17.03 25.88
CA TRP A 207 -1.65 -18.08 25.39
C TRP A 207 -1.05 -18.88 24.21
N THR A 208 -0.12 -18.27 23.46
CA THR A 208 0.58 -18.90 22.34
C THR A 208 1.51 -20.04 22.75
N ASP A 209 1.93 -20.10 24.01
CA ASP A 209 2.82 -21.15 24.52
C ASP A 209 2.05 -22.46 24.77
N ASN A 210 0.74 -22.36 25.04
CA ASN A 210 -0.18 -23.49 25.15
C ASN A 210 -1.55 -23.11 24.55
N PRO A 211 -1.71 -23.19 23.21
CA PRO A 211 -2.91 -22.71 22.52
C PRO A 211 -4.20 -23.39 23.03
N PRO A 212 -5.19 -22.61 23.50
CA PRO A 212 -6.46 -23.14 23.97
C PRO A 212 -7.41 -23.43 22.79
N CYS A 213 -8.56 -24.03 23.09
CA CYS A 213 -9.71 -23.98 22.22
C CYS A 213 -10.67 -22.88 22.65
N MET A 214 -11.43 -22.35 21.71
CA MET A 214 -12.54 -21.43 21.96
C MET A 214 -13.85 -22.20 21.89
N ALA A 215 -14.65 -22.13 22.96
CA ALA A 215 -16.01 -22.64 22.97
C ALA A 215 -16.99 -21.48 22.86
N VAL A 216 -18.01 -21.63 22.01
CA VAL A 216 -19.08 -20.64 21.79
C VAL A 216 -20.43 -21.30 21.91
N ARG A 217 -21.39 -20.61 22.52
CA ARG A 217 -22.79 -21.06 22.63
C ARG A 217 -23.78 -19.90 22.52
N PRO A 218 -25.01 -20.12 22.03
CA PRO A 218 -26.08 -19.15 22.16
C PRO A 218 -26.43 -18.90 23.63
N ARG A 219 -26.78 -17.66 23.97
CA ARG A 219 -27.29 -17.32 25.29
C ARG A 219 -28.76 -17.76 25.40
N ARG A 220 -29.04 -18.60 26.39
CA ARG A 220 -30.39 -19.10 26.72
C ARG A 220 -30.82 -18.67 28.11
N SER A 221 -32.13 -18.47 28.29
CA SER A 221 -32.75 -18.11 29.58
C SER A 221 -33.16 -19.32 30.42
N ASP A 222 -33.42 -20.47 29.79
CA ASP A 222 -34.01 -21.66 30.39
C ASP A 222 -32.97 -22.65 30.92
N GLN A 223 -31.94 -22.93 30.13
CA GLN A 223 -30.86 -23.86 30.46
C GLN A 223 -29.60 -23.56 29.63
N PRO A 224 -28.42 -24.08 30.00
CA PRO A 224 -27.22 -23.96 29.18
C PRO A 224 -27.44 -24.50 27.76
N ALA A 225 -27.12 -23.69 26.75
CA ALA A 225 -27.16 -24.14 25.36
C ALA A 225 -26.05 -25.14 25.05
N ARG A 226 -26.26 -25.94 24.00
CA ARG A 226 -25.18 -26.70 23.38
C ARG A 226 -24.15 -25.74 22.78
N HIS A 227 -22.91 -26.17 22.79
CA HIS A 227 -21.77 -25.36 22.42
C HIS A 227 -20.99 -26.02 21.28
N ILE A 228 -20.28 -25.20 20.53
CA ILE A 228 -19.28 -25.65 19.56
C ILE A 228 -17.92 -25.26 20.11
N VAL A 229 -16.97 -26.17 20.01
CA VAL A 229 -15.57 -25.93 20.37
C VAL A 229 -14.72 -26.01 19.11
N ALA A 230 -13.86 -25.03 18.90
CA ALA A 230 -12.89 -25.02 17.83
C ALA A 230 -11.53 -24.59 18.38
N ARG A 231 -10.46 -25.14 17.81
CA ARG A 231 -9.10 -24.79 18.23
C ARG A 231 -8.80 -23.35 17.84
N LEU A 232 -8.19 -22.60 18.75
CA LEU A 232 -7.64 -21.28 18.45
C LEU A 232 -6.13 -21.42 18.27
N GLU A 233 -5.67 -21.28 17.03
CA GLU A 233 -4.24 -21.33 16.72
C GLU A 233 -3.63 -19.92 16.75
N PRO A 234 -2.37 -19.78 17.23
CA PRO A 234 -1.64 -18.53 17.13
C PRO A 234 -1.55 -18.07 15.68
N GLY A 235 -1.83 -16.80 15.43
CA GLY A 235 -1.55 -16.16 14.16
C GLY A 235 -0.07 -15.77 14.04
N PRO A 236 0.39 -15.40 12.83
CA PRO A 236 1.74 -14.98 12.57
C PRO A 236 2.11 -13.74 13.40
N VAL A 237 3.32 -13.72 13.94
CA VAL A 237 3.88 -12.56 14.64
C VAL A 237 4.61 -11.69 13.62
N LEU A 238 3.96 -10.61 13.19
CA LEU A 238 4.41 -9.79 12.07
C LEU A 238 4.99 -8.45 12.54
N HIS A 239 6.08 -8.02 11.91
CA HIS A 239 6.74 -6.74 12.15
C HIS A 239 7.07 -6.06 10.83
N VAL A 240 6.94 -4.73 10.77
CA VAL A 240 7.16 -3.94 9.54
C VAL A 240 8.34 -3.01 9.72
N ALA A 241 9.11 -2.84 8.64
CA ALA A 241 10.10 -1.80 8.52
C ALA A 241 9.95 -1.06 7.19
N GLU A 242 10.35 0.20 7.26
CA GLU A 242 10.41 1.13 6.13
C GLU A 242 11.84 1.68 6.09
N LEU A 243 12.42 1.69 4.90
CA LEU A 243 13.77 2.18 4.64
C LEU A 243 13.69 3.13 3.45
N ASP A 244 14.02 4.39 3.70
CA ASP A 244 14.27 5.40 2.67
C ASP A 244 15.77 5.70 2.66
N HIS A 245 16.44 5.26 1.60
CA HIS A 245 17.88 5.36 1.45
C HIS A 245 18.24 6.29 0.29
N SER A 246 18.85 7.42 0.61
CA SER A 246 19.45 8.32 -0.39
C SER A 246 20.82 7.81 -0.82
N ILE A 247 21.02 7.64 -2.12
CA ILE A 247 22.33 7.30 -2.68
C ILE A 247 23.28 8.47 -2.44
N GLU A 248 24.47 8.16 -1.93
CA GLU A 248 25.50 9.14 -1.66
C GLU A 248 25.92 9.89 -2.92
N ALA A 249 26.03 11.21 -2.80
CA ALA A 249 26.50 12.09 -3.85
C ALA A 249 27.96 12.48 -3.57
N ILE A 250 28.86 12.20 -4.51
CA ILE A 250 30.27 12.57 -4.43
C ILE A 250 30.44 13.93 -5.10
N ARG A 251 31.05 14.89 -4.39
CA ARG A 251 31.22 16.27 -4.89
C ARG A 251 32.67 16.50 -5.27
N HIS A 252 32.94 16.61 -6.56
CA HIS A 252 34.30 16.69 -7.06
C HIS A 252 34.92 18.07 -6.87
N PRO A 253 36.12 18.16 -6.28
CA PRO A 253 36.88 19.42 -6.24
C PRO A 253 37.15 19.91 -7.67
N THR A 254 37.15 21.24 -7.85
CA THR A 254 37.35 21.85 -9.17
C THR A 254 38.73 22.50 -9.25
N HIS A 255 39.53 22.06 -10.21
CA HIS A 255 40.76 22.72 -10.63
C HIS A 255 40.48 23.53 -11.89
N ILE A 256 40.83 24.81 -11.93
CA ILE A 256 40.51 25.68 -13.06
C ILE A 256 41.77 26.27 -13.70
N ALA A 257 41.87 26.13 -15.02
CA ALA A 257 42.91 26.73 -15.86
C ALA A 257 42.26 27.62 -16.92
N PHE A 258 42.87 28.77 -17.19
CA PHE A 258 42.39 29.71 -18.22
C PHE A 258 43.34 29.68 -19.41
N LEU A 259 42.84 29.39 -20.62
CA LEU A 259 43.60 29.50 -21.86
C LEU A 259 43.14 30.73 -22.64
N VAL A 260 44.03 31.69 -22.82
CA VAL A 260 43.73 32.98 -23.45
C VAL A 260 44.19 32.98 -24.90
N ASP A 261 43.25 33.01 -25.84
CA ASP A 261 43.52 33.23 -27.25
C ASP A 261 42.55 34.29 -27.77
N LEU A 262 42.92 35.55 -27.61
CA LEU A 262 42.13 36.73 -27.94
C LEU A 262 42.73 37.48 -29.13
N GLN A 263 41.89 38.17 -29.89
CA GLN A 263 42.29 39.13 -30.92
C GLN A 263 41.96 40.54 -30.41
N VAL A 264 42.93 41.17 -29.73
CA VAL A 264 42.79 42.51 -29.14
C VAL A 264 44.06 43.31 -29.34
N THR A 265 43.99 44.37 -30.15
CA THR A 265 45.15 45.17 -30.58
C THR A 265 45.84 45.97 -29.47
N ASN A 266 45.15 46.20 -28.35
CA ASN A 266 45.70 46.93 -27.20
C ASN A 266 45.99 45.96 -26.06
N ALA A 267 47.27 45.80 -25.71
CA ALA A 267 47.71 44.88 -24.67
C ALA A 267 47.09 45.17 -23.29
N GLY A 268 46.96 46.45 -22.91
CA GLY A 268 46.32 46.83 -21.64
C GLY A 268 44.84 46.44 -21.61
N ARG A 269 44.13 46.62 -22.73
CA ARG A 269 42.74 46.20 -22.86
C ARG A 269 42.59 44.67 -22.85
N CYS A 270 43.51 43.96 -23.48
CA CYS A 270 43.51 42.51 -23.47
C CYS A 270 43.66 41.96 -22.04
N GLN A 271 44.62 42.51 -21.27
CA GLN A 271 44.79 42.13 -19.87
C GLN A 271 43.53 42.44 -19.03
N GLN A 272 42.90 43.60 -19.23
CA GLN A 272 41.63 43.94 -18.57
C GLN A 272 40.53 42.91 -18.82
N ILE A 273 40.44 42.40 -20.06
CA ILE A 273 39.43 41.40 -20.43
C ILE A 273 39.74 40.05 -19.75
N VAL A 274 41.00 39.60 -19.79
CA VAL A 274 41.43 38.36 -19.13
C VAL A 274 41.13 38.43 -17.63
N ASP A 275 41.55 39.53 -16.99
CA ASP A 275 41.33 39.74 -15.56
C ASP A 275 39.84 39.79 -15.23
N ALA A 276 39.02 40.46 -16.05
CA ALA A 276 37.58 40.55 -15.81
C ALA A 276 36.88 39.18 -15.90
N VAL A 277 37.14 38.38 -16.93
CA VAL A 277 36.56 37.03 -17.06
C VAL A 277 36.98 36.16 -15.88
N ARG A 278 38.30 36.12 -15.61
CA ARG A 278 38.89 35.34 -14.53
C ARG A 278 38.33 35.73 -13.16
N GLN A 279 38.32 37.02 -12.84
CA GLN A 279 37.81 37.52 -11.56
C GLN A 279 36.31 37.26 -11.43
N THR A 280 35.53 37.42 -12.49
CA THR A 280 34.08 37.11 -12.45
C THR A 280 33.83 35.65 -12.10
N ILE A 281 34.54 34.72 -12.75
CA ILE A 281 34.40 33.29 -12.48
C ILE A 281 34.87 32.94 -11.06
N LEU A 282 36.09 33.36 -10.68
CA LEU A 282 36.68 33.01 -9.37
C LEU A 282 35.97 33.68 -8.19
N SER A 283 35.49 34.92 -8.36
CA SER A 283 34.68 35.58 -7.34
C SER A 283 33.36 34.87 -7.14
N GLU A 284 32.73 34.36 -8.20
CA GLU A 284 31.49 33.59 -8.07
C GLU A 284 31.71 32.26 -7.33
N PHE A 285 32.82 31.55 -7.58
CA PHE A 285 33.17 30.38 -6.77
C PHE A 285 33.33 30.73 -5.29
N ALA A 286 33.96 31.87 -4.98
CA ALA A 286 34.15 32.34 -3.60
C ALA A 286 32.84 32.79 -2.95
N GLU A 287 31.98 33.53 -3.68
CA GLU A 287 30.66 33.98 -3.23
C GLU A 287 29.74 32.79 -2.90
N GLU A 288 29.75 31.76 -3.75
CA GLU A 288 28.97 30.52 -3.57
C GLU A 288 29.65 29.50 -2.62
N GLN A 289 30.81 29.84 -2.04
CA GLN A 289 31.59 28.97 -1.16
C GLN A 289 31.93 27.59 -1.78
N LYS A 290 32.15 27.56 -3.09
CA LYS A 290 32.47 26.35 -3.84
C LYS A 290 33.99 26.12 -3.85
N PRO A 291 34.48 24.91 -3.54
CA PRO A 291 35.92 24.63 -3.54
C PRO A 291 36.48 24.72 -4.96
N VAL A 292 37.44 25.62 -5.15
CA VAL A 292 38.14 25.80 -6.42
C VAL A 292 39.63 26.04 -6.19
N ARG A 293 40.46 25.41 -7.00
CA ARG A 293 41.89 25.69 -7.08
C ARG A 293 42.23 26.23 -8.45
N GLU A 294 42.70 27.48 -8.50
CA GLU A 294 43.24 28.04 -9.72
C GLU A 294 44.63 27.46 -10.00
N LEU A 295 44.81 26.89 -11.19
CA LEU A 295 46.13 26.45 -11.68
C LEU A 295 46.89 27.62 -12.30
N GLY A 296 46.21 28.45 -13.07
CA GLY A 296 46.74 29.70 -13.58
C GLY A 296 46.17 30.10 -14.94
N VAL A 297 46.86 31.05 -15.57
CA VAL A 297 46.54 31.58 -16.90
C VAL A 297 47.63 31.15 -17.88
N TYR A 298 47.19 30.54 -18.98
CA TYR A 298 48.01 29.96 -20.01
C TYR A 298 47.79 30.70 -21.33
N TYR A 299 48.89 30.84 -22.07
CA TYR A 299 48.91 31.54 -23.35
C TYR A 299 49.45 30.61 -24.44
N PRO A 300 48.97 30.74 -25.69
CA PRO A 300 49.56 30.05 -26.82
C PRO A 300 51.05 30.33 -26.92
N ARG A 301 51.81 29.36 -27.43
CA ARG A 301 53.25 29.43 -27.60
C ARG A 301 53.62 29.60 -29.05
N ASP A 302 54.65 30.40 -29.32
CA ASP A 302 55.22 30.49 -30.66
C ASP A 302 56.00 29.23 -31.06
N ARG A 303 56.55 29.20 -32.29
CA ARG A 303 57.34 28.07 -32.80
C ARG A 303 58.62 27.80 -32.00
N GLN A 304 59.06 28.75 -31.20
CA GLN A 304 60.22 28.65 -30.30
C GLN A 304 59.80 28.19 -28.89
N GLY A 305 58.52 27.94 -28.66
CA GLY A 305 57.96 27.48 -27.39
C GLY A 305 57.78 28.61 -26.35
N GLN A 306 57.95 29.87 -26.75
CA GLN A 306 57.79 31.01 -25.85
C GLN A 306 56.32 31.43 -25.75
N PRO A 307 55.81 31.77 -24.56
CA PRO A 307 54.45 32.25 -24.40
C PRO A 307 54.23 33.55 -25.18
N THR A 308 53.11 33.63 -25.88
CA THR A 308 52.66 34.85 -26.56
C THR A 308 51.94 35.78 -25.60
N SER A 309 51.54 36.97 -26.07
CA SER A 309 50.66 37.88 -25.33
C SER A 309 49.26 37.29 -25.08
N GLY A 310 48.85 36.28 -25.86
CA GLY A 310 47.47 35.80 -25.94
C GLY A 310 46.50 36.79 -26.59
N CYS A 311 46.98 37.93 -27.06
CA CYS A 311 46.17 39.02 -27.63
C CYS A 311 46.40 39.21 -29.13
N ASP A 312 47.50 38.64 -29.62
CA ASP A 312 47.97 38.69 -30.99
C ASP A 312 47.84 37.30 -31.60
N GLN A 313 46.62 36.94 -31.97
CA GLN A 313 46.38 35.64 -32.58
C GLN A 313 47.18 35.46 -33.87
N ALA A 314 47.76 34.27 -34.01
CA ALA A 314 48.44 33.83 -35.21
C ALA A 314 48.11 32.35 -35.49
N THR A 315 48.24 31.93 -36.74
CA THR A 315 48.04 30.53 -37.14
C THR A 315 49.24 29.64 -36.79
N SER A 316 50.37 30.23 -36.39
CA SER A 316 51.62 29.53 -36.09
C SER A 316 51.89 29.32 -34.61
N ILE A 317 50.84 29.34 -33.77
CA ILE A 317 50.95 29.24 -32.31
C ILE A 317 50.20 28.02 -31.80
N ASP A 318 50.79 27.34 -30.81
CA ASP A 318 50.31 26.09 -30.23
C ASP A 318 49.79 26.30 -28.81
N TYR A 319 48.77 25.56 -28.40
CA TYR A 319 48.26 25.59 -27.02
C TYR A 319 49.12 24.71 -26.09
N PRO A 320 49.44 25.19 -24.87
CA PRO A 320 50.24 24.44 -23.90
C PRO A 320 49.42 23.37 -23.16
N ILE A 321 48.60 22.58 -23.87
CA ILE A 321 47.67 21.61 -23.25
C ILE A 321 48.40 20.56 -22.42
N ASN A 322 49.57 20.09 -22.86
CA ASN A 322 50.36 19.12 -22.11
C ASN A 322 50.84 19.67 -20.75
N ASP A 323 51.18 20.97 -20.70
CA ASP A 323 51.59 21.63 -19.46
C ASP A 323 50.41 21.76 -18.50
N ILE A 324 49.23 22.16 -19.03
CA ILE A 324 47.98 22.25 -18.26
C ILE A 324 47.60 20.89 -17.67
N LEU A 325 47.65 19.83 -18.48
CA LEU A 325 47.34 18.47 -18.02
C LEU A 325 48.37 17.94 -17.01
N ALA A 326 49.65 18.30 -17.15
CA ALA A 326 50.68 17.92 -16.19
C ALA A 326 50.48 18.63 -14.84
N GLU A 327 50.17 19.93 -14.86
CA GLU A 327 49.92 20.71 -13.66
C GLU A 327 48.63 20.30 -12.95
N GLY A 328 47.57 20.03 -13.73
CA GLY A 328 46.33 19.45 -13.20
C GLY A 328 46.60 18.12 -12.50
N ARG A 329 47.38 17.21 -13.11
CA ARG A 329 47.77 15.94 -12.45
C ARG A 329 48.56 16.16 -11.16
N ASN A 330 49.49 17.10 -11.15
CA ASN A 330 50.25 17.42 -9.94
C ASN A 330 49.37 18.01 -8.83
N ALA A 331 48.39 18.84 -9.20
CA ALA A 331 47.50 19.48 -8.24
C ALA A 331 46.61 18.47 -7.50
N MET A 332 46.25 17.38 -8.17
CA MET A 332 45.37 16.33 -7.65
C MET A 332 46.09 15.18 -6.98
N ALA A 333 47.43 15.13 -7.01
CA ALA A 333 48.19 13.97 -6.54
C ALA A 333 47.93 13.59 -5.07
N ASP A 334 47.47 14.56 -4.26
CA ASP A 334 47.18 14.40 -2.84
C ASP A 334 45.67 14.29 -2.52
N GLU A 335 44.80 14.26 -3.53
CA GLU A 335 43.35 14.25 -3.33
C GLU A 335 42.78 12.83 -3.27
N VAL A 336 41.85 12.61 -2.33
CA VAL A 336 41.19 11.31 -2.11
C VAL A 336 40.11 11.04 -3.16
N GLU A 337 39.44 12.09 -3.63
CA GLU A 337 38.39 12.02 -4.64
C GLU A 337 38.92 12.46 -6.00
N ARG A 338 38.37 11.88 -7.08
CA ARG A 338 38.74 12.26 -8.45
C ARG A 338 38.35 13.71 -8.71
N SER A 339 39.30 14.57 -9.04
CA SER A 339 39.04 15.99 -9.29
C SER A 339 38.55 16.28 -10.71
N ALA A 340 37.84 17.39 -10.87
CA ALA A 340 37.48 17.94 -12.18
C ALA A 340 38.49 19.02 -12.60
N LEU A 341 39.14 18.82 -13.76
CA LEU A 341 40.01 19.81 -14.39
C LEU A 341 39.20 20.60 -15.43
N THR A 342 38.87 21.84 -15.09
CA THR A 342 38.17 22.78 -15.96
C THR A 342 39.14 23.62 -16.76
N LEU A 343 39.08 23.54 -18.08
CA LEU A 343 39.79 24.44 -19.00
C LEU A 343 38.81 25.47 -19.54
N VAL A 344 38.96 26.73 -19.10
CA VAL A 344 38.21 27.87 -19.64
C VAL A 344 39.00 28.46 -20.79
N VAL A 345 38.51 28.25 -22.02
CA VAL A 345 39.09 28.84 -23.22
C VAL A 345 38.42 30.18 -23.48
N ILE A 346 39.18 31.26 -23.37
CA ILE A 346 38.71 32.63 -23.55
C ILE A 346 39.07 33.08 -24.95
N ASN A 347 38.05 33.35 -25.76
CA ASN A 347 38.23 33.63 -27.17
C ASN A 347 37.14 34.57 -27.72
N ASN A 348 37.53 35.63 -28.42
CA ASN A 348 36.61 36.62 -29.01
C ASN A 348 36.54 36.54 -30.55
N LEU A 349 36.92 35.40 -31.12
CA LEU A 349 37.14 35.27 -32.56
C LEU A 349 35.89 35.33 -33.41
N GLN A 350 36.14 35.72 -34.65
CA GLN A 350 35.39 35.30 -35.84
C GLN A 350 36.20 34.40 -36.78
N LEU A 351 37.49 34.14 -36.49
CA LEU A 351 38.35 33.25 -37.28
C LEU A 351 38.26 31.80 -36.77
N THR A 352 38.42 30.85 -37.69
CA THR A 352 38.41 29.41 -37.38
C THR A 352 39.79 28.97 -36.87
N ALA A 353 39.82 28.21 -35.77
CA ALA A 353 41.03 27.61 -35.21
C ALA A 353 41.70 26.66 -36.21
N THR A 354 43.02 26.58 -36.15
CA THR A 354 43.80 25.68 -37.02
C THR A 354 43.60 24.22 -36.62
N PRO A 355 43.80 23.25 -37.54
CA PRO A 355 43.72 21.83 -37.24
C PRO A 355 44.60 21.40 -36.05
N GLU A 356 45.78 22.01 -35.90
CA GLU A 356 46.71 21.73 -34.81
C GLU A 356 46.15 22.17 -33.45
N LYS A 357 45.56 23.37 -33.38
CA LYS A 357 44.89 23.87 -32.17
C LYS A 357 43.67 23.01 -31.81
N LEU A 358 42.92 22.57 -32.81
CA LEU A 358 41.79 21.66 -32.61
C LEU A 358 42.26 20.31 -32.06
N ALA A 359 43.32 19.74 -32.63
CA ALA A 359 43.90 18.47 -32.14
C ALA A 359 44.38 18.56 -30.69
N GLN A 360 44.94 19.71 -30.27
CA GLN A 360 45.35 19.95 -28.89
C GLN A 360 44.15 20.01 -27.93
N LEU A 361 43.08 20.73 -28.29
CA LEU A 361 41.86 20.77 -27.48
C LEU A 361 41.15 19.40 -27.43
N GLN A 362 41.18 18.65 -28.53
CA GLN A 362 40.69 17.27 -28.56
C GLN A 362 41.50 16.38 -27.62
N ALA A 363 42.84 16.57 -27.55
CA ALA A 363 43.68 15.84 -26.61
C ALA A 363 43.35 16.17 -25.15
N PHE A 364 42.96 17.41 -24.84
CA PHE A 364 42.44 17.77 -23.52
C PHE A 364 41.16 17.00 -23.19
N ASN A 365 40.17 17.02 -24.10
CA ASN A 365 38.91 16.30 -23.90
C ASN A 365 39.10 14.78 -23.76
N ALA A 366 40.04 14.21 -24.53
CA ALA A 366 40.37 12.79 -24.48
C ALA A 366 41.12 12.40 -23.19
N ALA A 367 41.69 13.35 -22.44
CA ALA A 367 42.42 13.05 -21.21
C ALA A 367 41.52 12.44 -20.13
N THR A 368 40.20 12.69 -20.16
CA THR A 368 39.20 12.12 -19.25
C THR A 368 39.12 10.59 -19.29
N GLU A 369 39.51 9.96 -20.40
CA GLU A 369 39.34 8.52 -20.63
C GLU A 369 40.39 7.65 -19.92
N LEU A 370 41.41 8.26 -19.29
CA LEU A 370 42.45 7.53 -18.57
C LEU A 370 42.01 7.27 -17.10
N PRO A 371 42.21 6.06 -16.55
CA PRO A 371 41.74 5.67 -15.21
C PRO A 371 42.17 6.59 -14.06
N ASP A 372 43.37 7.18 -14.16
CA ASP A 372 43.98 8.04 -13.14
C ASP A 372 44.00 9.53 -13.53
N ALA A 373 43.28 9.90 -14.59
CA ALA A 373 43.28 11.27 -15.09
C ALA A 373 42.10 12.08 -14.52
N PRO A 374 42.24 13.43 -14.45
CA PRO A 374 41.13 14.27 -14.06
C PRO A 374 39.95 14.06 -15.01
N TYR A 375 38.75 14.29 -14.51
CA TYR A 375 37.66 14.57 -15.43
C TYR A 375 37.89 15.93 -16.08
N SER A 376 38.08 15.94 -17.40
CA SER A 376 38.38 17.16 -18.15
C SER A 376 37.08 17.82 -18.59
N PHE A 377 36.87 19.06 -18.14
CA PHE A 377 35.69 19.87 -18.45
C PHE A 377 36.11 21.08 -19.29
N ALA A 378 35.75 21.09 -20.57
CA ALA A 378 36.11 22.18 -21.47
C ALA A 378 34.99 23.22 -21.53
N TRP A 379 35.30 24.45 -21.13
CA TRP A 379 34.36 25.57 -21.14
C TRP A 379 34.84 26.65 -22.12
N LEU A 380 34.07 26.92 -23.17
CA LEU A 380 34.32 28.05 -24.07
C LEU A 380 33.64 29.32 -23.57
N VAL A 381 34.40 30.41 -23.47
CA VAL A 381 33.87 31.77 -23.40
C VAL A 381 34.16 32.43 -24.75
N GLY A 382 33.23 32.30 -25.70
CA GLY A 382 33.50 32.64 -27.10
C GLY A 382 32.43 32.20 -28.09
N SER A 383 32.87 31.91 -29.32
CA SER A 383 32.01 31.43 -30.41
C SER A 383 32.42 30.01 -30.82
N GLU A 384 31.50 29.05 -30.76
CA GLU A 384 31.73 27.68 -31.22
C GLU A 384 32.11 27.60 -32.70
N ALA A 385 31.66 28.56 -33.52
CA ALA A 385 32.00 28.63 -34.94
C ALA A 385 33.52 28.76 -35.17
N SER A 386 34.26 29.25 -34.17
CA SER A 386 35.72 29.32 -34.21
C SER A 386 36.40 27.98 -33.91
N TYR A 387 35.69 26.99 -33.39
CA TYR A 387 36.26 25.70 -32.97
C TYR A 387 35.44 24.51 -33.53
N PRO A 388 35.40 24.33 -34.85
CA PRO A 388 34.61 23.27 -35.47
C PRO A 388 35.13 21.89 -35.02
N GLY A 389 34.19 21.01 -34.62
CA GLY A 389 34.51 19.64 -34.22
C GLY A 389 35.08 19.50 -32.81
N ILE A 390 35.08 20.56 -31.99
CA ILE A 390 35.31 20.46 -30.55
C ILE A 390 33.96 20.29 -29.86
N THR A 391 33.84 19.24 -29.05
CA THR A 391 32.72 19.09 -28.11
C THR A 391 33.06 19.86 -26.84
N TRP A 392 32.38 20.98 -26.62
CA TRP A 392 32.49 21.75 -25.38
C TRP A 392 31.53 21.19 -24.33
N SER A 393 31.98 21.09 -23.08
CA SER A 393 31.11 20.73 -21.96
C SER A 393 30.15 21.88 -21.66
N TRP A 394 30.63 23.12 -21.80
CA TRP A 394 29.79 24.32 -21.70
C TRP A 394 30.27 25.43 -22.62
N ASN A 395 29.35 26.27 -23.08
CA ASN A 395 29.65 27.43 -23.91
C ASN A 395 28.93 28.67 -23.36
N THR A 396 29.70 29.73 -23.17
CA THR A 396 29.21 31.06 -22.84
C THR A 396 29.53 32.00 -24.00
N PRO A 397 28.52 32.54 -24.71
CA PRO A 397 28.75 33.43 -25.83
C PRO A 397 29.60 34.63 -25.44
N TRP A 398 30.50 35.05 -26.34
CA TRP A 398 31.30 36.25 -26.13
C TRP A 398 30.43 37.50 -25.90
N GLN A 399 30.76 38.27 -24.86
CA GLN A 399 30.16 39.57 -24.59
C GLN A 399 31.25 40.64 -24.45
N ALA A 400 30.95 41.85 -24.90
CA ALA A 400 31.84 42.98 -24.67
C ALA A 400 31.87 43.32 -23.17
N LEU A 401 33.04 43.67 -22.63
CA LEU A 401 33.22 44.01 -21.22
C LEU A 401 32.33 45.18 -20.76
N GLU A 402 32.00 46.09 -21.68
CA GLU A 402 31.10 47.23 -21.44
C GLU A 402 29.62 46.82 -21.33
N SER A 403 29.28 45.60 -21.77
CA SER A 403 27.91 45.10 -21.73
C SER A 403 27.50 44.82 -20.29
N ARG A 404 26.26 45.21 -19.95
CA ARG A 404 25.64 44.79 -18.68
C ARG A 404 25.44 43.28 -18.59
N ASP A 405 25.45 42.61 -19.74
CA ASP A 405 25.26 41.17 -19.87
C ASP A 405 26.58 40.40 -19.91
N PHE A 406 27.73 41.05 -19.62
CA PHE A 406 29.04 40.39 -19.59
C PHE A 406 29.18 39.41 -18.41
N GLU A 407 28.97 39.88 -17.18
CA GLU A 407 29.15 39.06 -15.98
C GLU A 407 28.06 38.00 -15.76
N PRO A 408 26.75 38.31 -15.95
CA PRO A 408 25.68 37.40 -15.54
C PRO A 408 25.78 35.98 -16.12
N PRO A 409 26.11 35.77 -17.41
CA PRO A 409 26.26 34.42 -17.97
C PRO A 409 27.43 33.63 -17.36
N LEU A 410 28.56 34.28 -17.07
CA LEU A 410 29.73 33.66 -16.45
C LEU A 410 29.40 33.21 -15.02
N ARG A 411 28.74 34.08 -14.26
CA ARG A 411 28.30 33.79 -12.89
C ARG A 411 27.27 32.67 -12.87
N ALA A 412 26.28 32.72 -13.76
CA ALA A 412 25.24 31.69 -13.88
C ALA A 412 25.83 30.31 -14.20
N ALA A 413 26.85 30.25 -15.07
CA ALA A 413 27.55 29.00 -15.37
C ALA A 413 28.21 28.41 -14.12
N VAL A 414 28.91 29.20 -13.32
CA VAL A 414 29.52 28.73 -12.06
C VAL A 414 28.46 28.21 -11.08
N ARG A 415 27.33 28.90 -10.97
CA ARG A 415 26.20 28.49 -10.12
C ARG A 415 25.60 27.15 -10.54
N TYR A 416 25.40 26.98 -11.85
CA TYR A 416 24.70 25.85 -12.43
C TYR A 416 25.55 24.58 -12.54
N ILE A 417 26.81 24.73 -12.97
CA ILE A 417 27.68 23.61 -13.33
C ILE A 417 28.34 23.01 -12.09
N PHE A 418 28.92 23.86 -11.24
CA PHE A 418 29.84 23.42 -10.20
C PHE A 418 29.19 23.31 -8.81
N PRO A 419 29.75 22.53 -7.88
CA PRO A 419 30.72 21.48 -8.15
C PRO A 419 30.09 20.38 -9.02
N LEU A 420 30.89 19.75 -9.88
CA LEU A 420 30.43 18.56 -10.58
C LEU A 420 30.16 17.47 -9.54
N THR A 421 29.07 16.74 -9.74
CA THR A 421 28.59 15.75 -8.77
C THR A 421 28.44 14.39 -9.47
N SER A 422 28.76 13.32 -8.76
CA SER A 422 28.61 11.95 -9.24
C SER A 422 27.99 11.04 -8.19
N THR A 423 27.70 9.81 -8.60
CA THR A 423 27.40 8.71 -7.69
C THR A 423 28.59 7.75 -7.65
N PRO A 424 28.78 6.98 -6.55
CA PRO A 424 29.69 5.82 -6.59
C PRO A 424 29.24 4.82 -7.68
N PRO A 425 30.07 3.83 -8.05
CA PRO A 425 29.64 2.76 -8.96
C PRO A 425 28.41 2.02 -8.40
N LEU A 426 27.30 2.04 -9.14
CA LEU A 426 26.01 1.47 -8.68
C LEU A 426 25.55 0.24 -9.46
N GLU A 427 26.37 -0.32 -10.37
CA GLU A 427 25.93 -1.45 -11.21
C GLU A 427 25.62 -2.71 -10.39
N ASN A 428 26.20 -2.84 -9.20
CA ASN A 428 25.95 -3.93 -8.24
C ASN A 428 25.74 -3.38 -6.82
N TYR A 429 24.94 -2.32 -6.70
CA TYR A 429 24.69 -1.69 -5.41
C TYR A 429 23.90 -2.64 -4.49
N GLU A 430 24.42 -2.91 -3.30
CA GLU A 430 23.76 -3.77 -2.29
C GLU A 430 23.30 -2.93 -1.09
N LEU A 431 21.99 -3.01 -0.79
CA LEU A 431 21.37 -2.34 0.36
C LEU A 431 21.02 -3.36 1.44
N GLU A 432 21.59 -3.22 2.63
CA GLU A 432 21.26 -4.05 3.79
C GLU A 432 19.88 -3.71 4.36
N LEU A 433 19.09 -4.73 4.67
CA LEU A 433 17.78 -4.59 5.30
C LEU A 433 17.93 -4.79 6.82
N PRO A 434 17.69 -3.75 7.64
CA PRO A 434 17.79 -3.88 9.09
C PRO A 434 16.71 -4.80 9.68
N VAL A 435 16.90 -5.30 10.89
CA VAL A 435 15.83 -6.01 11.60
C VAL A 435 14.70 -5.02 11.94
N PRO A 436 13.43 -5.31 11.61
CA PRO A 436 12.32 -4.41 11.92
C PRO A 436 12.15 -4.13 13.42
N PRO A 437 11.71 -2.91 13.80
CA PRO A 437 11.47 -2.59 15.20
C PRO A 437 10.53 -3.59 15.90
N GLY A 438 11.01 -4.16 17.00
CA GLY A 438 10.25 -5.12 17.81
C GLY A 438 10.41 -6.59 17.40
N SER A 439 10.91 -6.87 16.20
CA SER A 439 11.31 -8.23 15.81
C SER A 439 12.57 -8.63 16.57
N ARG A 440 12.65 -9.90 16.97
CA ARG A 440 13.82 -10.47 17.67
C ARG A 440 14.39 -11.69 16.96
N THR A 441 13.53 -12.44 16.29
CA THR A 441 13.89 -13.71 15.64
C THR A 441 13.17 -13.84 14.31
N PRO A 442 13.41 -12.94 13.35
CA PRO A 442 12.76 -13.02 12.05
C PRO A 442 13.13 -14.33 11.35
N GLN A 443 12.14 -15.04 10.83
CA GLN A 443 12.29 -16.32 10.12
C GLN A 443 12.11 -16.13 8.62
N TYR A 444 11.13 -15.31 8.25
CA TYR A 444 10.74 -15.04 6.88
C TYR A 444 10.48 -13.56 6.69
N LEU A 445 10.54 -13.11 5.45
CA LEU A 445 10.16 -11.75 5.07
C LEU A 445 9.39 -11.72 3.76
N LYS A 446 8.66 -10.62 3.58
CA LYS A 446 8.08 -10.23 2.31
C LYS A 446 8.43 -8.78 2.01
N LEU A 447 8.67 -8.51 0.73
CA LEU A 447 8.94 -7.17 0.22
C LEU A 447 7.62 -6.57 -0.26
N CYS A 448 7.17 -5.51 0.40
CA CYS A 448 5.86 -4.88 0.17
C CYS A 448 5.92 -3.85 -0.96
N GLN A 449 6.87 -2.93 -0.85
CA GLN A 449 7.05 -1.80 -1.74
C GLN A 449 8.54 -1.66 -2.02
N LEU A 450 8.90 -1.53 -3.29
CA LEU A 450 10.26 -1.51 -3.77
C LEU A 450 10.37 -0.46 -4.88
N LEU A 451 11.02 0.66 -4.60
CA LEU A 451 11.25 1.73 -5.56
C LEU A 451 12.72 2.18 -5.48
N PRO A 452 13.54 1.97 -6.53
CA PRO A 452 13.28 1.16 -7.71
C PRO A 452 13.14 -0.33 -7.39
N LEU A 453 12.81 -1.15 -8.39
CA LEU A 453 12.79 -2.61 -8.22
C LEU A 453 14.24 -3.16 -8.17
N PRO A 454 14.61 -3.94 -7.13
CA PRO A 454 15.90 -4.62 -7.08
C PRO A 454 15.97 -5.73 -8.14
N THR A 455 17.18 -6.17 -8.44
CA THR A 455 17.44 -7.32 -9.33
C THR A 455 17.34 -8.63 -8.58
N THR A 456 17.89 -8.69 -7.36
CA THR A 456 17.86 -9.90 -6.51
C THR A 456 17.74 -9.57 -5.02
N TYR A 457 17.19 -10.52 -4.28
CA TYR A 457 17.25 -10.57 -2.82
C TYR A 457 18.33 -11.57 -2.40
N ILE A 458 19.13 -11.20 -1.41
CA ILE A 458 20.27 -11.99 -0.93
C ILE A 458 20.08 -12.30 0.55
N ALA A 459 19.98 -13.59 0.89
CA ALA A 459 20.00 -14.08 2.27
C ALA A 459 21.29 -14.87 2.52
N GLY A 460 22.26 -14.22 3.17
CA GLY A 460 23.59 -14.77 3.39
C GLY A 460 24.27 -15.10 2.06
N ARG A 461 24.41 -16.40 1.74
CA ARG A 461 25.01 -16.90 0.48
C ARG A 461 24.00 -17.29 -0.61
N ARG A 462 22.70 -17.22 -0.31
CA ARG A 462 21.64 -17.59 -1.26
C ARG A 462 21.08 -16.33 -1.92
N GLU A 463 20.85 -16.41 -3.23
CA GLU A 463 20.17 -15.37 -3.99
C GLU A 463 18.81 -15.87 -4.46
N TYR A 464 17.79 -15.03 -4.33
CA TYR A 464 16.42 -15.30 -4.70
C TYR A 464 15.93 -14.24 -5.69
N PRO A 465 15.04 -14.60 -6.62
CA PRO A 465 14.34 -13.61 -7.41
C PRO A 465 13.39 -12.82 -6.49
N VAL A 466 13.24 -11.52 -6.76
CA VAL A 466 12.51 -10.58 -5.89
C VAL A 466 11.02 -10.92 -5.78
N ASN A 467 10.47 -11.63 -6.76
CA ASN A 467 9.08 -12.07 -6.80
C ASN A 467 8.84 -13.47 -6.21
N ALA A 468 9.81 -14.03 -5.48
CA ALA A 468 9.59 -15.30 -4.79
C ALA A 468 8.46 -15.18 -3.76
N HIS A 469 7.61 -16.20 -3.68
CA HIS A 469 6.47 -16.23 -2.76
C HIS A 469 6.90 -16.14 -1.28
N GLN A 470 8.08 -16.66 -0.96
CA GLN A 470 8.66 -16.66 0.36
C GLN A 470 10.15 -16.30 0.27
N LEU A 471 10.58 -15.41 1.16
CA LEU A 471 11.98 -15.05 1.32
C LEU A 471 12.39 -15.42 2.75
N GLU A 472 13.39 -16.29 2.88
CA GLU A 472 13.92 -16.69 4.18
C GLU A 472 14.77 -15.56 4.76
N TRP A 473 14.63 -15.28 6.05
CA TRP A 473 15.55 -14.40 6.76
C TRP A 473 16.85 -15.15 7.09
N PRO A 474 18.04 -14.63 6.73
CA PRO A 474 19.30 -15.33 6.96
C PRO A 474 19.66 -15.45 8.45
N THR A 475 20.29 -16.55 8.83
CA THR A 475 20.81 -16.73 10.19
C THR A 475 22.18 -16.06 10.34
N GLY A 476 22.32 -15.13 11.29
CA GLY A 476 23.60 -14.56 11.70
C GLY A 476 24.12 -13.39 10.85
N GLU A 477 23.42 -13.02 9.77
CA GLU A 477 23.73 -11.89 8.90
C GLU A 477 22.43 -11.13 8.56
N LEU A 478 22.53 -9.90 8.06
CA LEU A 478 21.38 -9.17 7.54
C LEU A 478 21.15 -9.51 6.05
N PRO A 479 19.90 -9.61 5.60
CA PRO A 479 19.63 -9.75 4.19
C PRO A 479 19.92 -8.47 3.43
N ARG A 480 20.15 -8.60 2.11
CA ARG A 480 20.48 -7.49 1.22
C ARG A 480 19.62 -7.50 -0.03
N LEU A 481 19.36 -6.33 -0.59
CA LEU A 481 18.78 -6.14 -1.90
C LEU A 481 19.86 -5.67 -2.86
N ARG A 482 20.02 -6.36 -3.98
CA ARG A 482 20.93 -5.93 -5.05
C ARG A 482 20.16 -5.13 -6.08
N TYR A 483 20.75 -4.02 -6.50
CA TYR A 483 20.22 -3.15 -7.54
C TYR A 483 21.23 -3.02 -8.67
N ALA A 484 20.69 -2.81 -9.88
CA ALA A 484 21.45 -2.36 -11.04
C ALA A 484 20.99 -0.94 -11.36
N LEU A 485 21.61 0.05 -10.70
CA LEU A 485 21.25 1.45 -10.86
C LEU A 485 22.19 2.13 -11.85
N THR A 486 21.76 3.26 -12.41
CA THR A 486 22.58 4.04 -13.33
C THR A 486 23.61 4.86 -12.55
N THR A 487 24.89 4.56 -12.75
CA THR A 487 26.00 5.39 -12.27
C THR A 487 26.02 6.71 -13.05
N THR A 488 26.05 7.83 -12.33
CA THR A 488 26.26 9.16 -12.93
C THR A 488 27.69 9.57 -12.65
N GLU A 489 28.57 9.58 -13.65
CA GLU A 489 30.00 9.81 -13.41
C GLU A 489 30.36 11.29 -13.19
N PHE A 490 29.73 12.24 -13.89
CA PHE A 490 29.93 13.68 -13.69
C PHE A 490 28.73 14.47 -14.25
N ALA A 491 27.82 14.92 -13.37
CA ALA A 491 26.68 15.76 -13.73
C ALA A 491 26.86 17.19 -13.19
N TYR A 492 26.16 18.12 -13.84
CA TYR A 492 26.06 19.50 -13.37
C TYR A 492 25.32 19.54 -12.05
N TYR A 493 25.74 20.45 -11.16
CA TYR A 493 25.17 20.56 -9.82
C TYR A 493 23.64 20.63 -9.81
N ASN A 494 23.04 21.43 -10.71
CA ASN A 494 21.58 21.57 -10.78
C ASN A 494 20.86 20.47 -11.57
N ASP A 495 21.60 19.64 -12.31
CA ASP A 495 21.04 18.49 -13.05
C ASP A 495 21.23 17.16 -12.31
N PHE A 496 21.96 17.18 -11.19
CA PHE A 496 22.17 16.01 -10.37
C PHE A 496 20.93 15.72 -9.51
N TYR A 497 20.31 14.57 -9.75
CA TYR A 497 19.27 14.01 -8.90
C TYR A 497 19.85 12.79 -8.21
N GLY A 498 20.15 12.90 -6.91
CA GLY A 498 20.54 11.75 -6.11
C GLY A 498 19.42 10.72 -6.15
N GLY A 499 19.73 9.48 -6.56
CA GLY A 499 18.73 8.41 -6.54
C GLY A 499 18.29 8.13 -5.11
N SER A 500 17.03 7.77 -4.93
CA SER A 500 16.51 7.23 -3.67
C SER A 500 16.08 5.78 -3.86
N ILE A 501 16.20 5.02 -2.78
CA ILE A 501 15.72 3.64 -2.69
C ILE A 501 14.74 3.59 -1.52
N GLU A 502 13.48 3.36 -1.82
CA GLU A 502 12.41 3.15 -0.86
C GLU A 502 12.07 1.66 -0.79
N VAL A 503 12.11 1.10 0.42
CA VAL A 503 11.81 -0.30 0.70
C VAL A 503 10.86 -0.38 1.89
N VAL A 504 9.71 -1.00 1.69
CA VAL A 504 8.82 -1.42 2.78
C VAL A 504 8.82 -2.94 2.79
N TYR A 505 9.06 -3.54 3.95
CA TYR A 505 9.08 -5.00 4.12
C TYR A 505 8.48 -5.41 5.45
N GLU A 506 7.92 -6.62 5.47
CA GLU A 506 7.30 -7.23 6.62
C GLU A 506 8.02 -8.54 6.93
N VAL A 507 8.39 -8.75 8.19
CA VAL A 507 9.01 -9.98 8.67
C VAL A 507 8.04 -10.75 9.56
N CYS A 508 8.19 -12.06 9.57
CA CYS A 508 7.47 -12.96 10.44
C CYS A 508 8.44 -13.67 11.40
N ASP A 509 8.19 -13.53 12.71
CA ASP A 509 9.03 -14.09 13.78
C ASP A 509 8.57 -15.49 14.22
N ALA A 510 7.27 -15.77 14.14
CA ALA A 510 6.67 -17.04 14.58
C ALA A 510 5.31 -17.28 13.92
N PHE A 511 4.88 -18.55 13.87
CA PHE A 511 3.55 -18.99 13.40
C PHE A 511 3.21 -18.54 11.97
N CYS A 512 4.21 -18.44 11.10
CA CYS A 512 4.07 -17.89 9.74
C CYS A 512 3.17 -18.75 8.83
N ASP A 513 3.00 -20.02 9.17
CA ASP A 513 2.15 -20.97 8.46
C ASP A 513 0.71 -21.03 8.94
N ASN A 514 0.40 -20.37 10.06
CA ASN A 514 -0.93 -20.44 10.65
C ASN A 514 -1.90 -19.46 9.98
N ALA A 515 -3.19 -19.77 10.09
CA ALA A 515 -4.25 -18.91 9.60
C ALA A 515 -4.27 -17.56 10.31
N PHE A 516 -4.62 -16.51 9.56
CA PHE A 516 -4.65 -15.15 10.10
C PHE A 516 -5.69 -14.30 9.38
N GLN A 517 -6.15 -13.25 10.05
CA GLN A 517 -7.01 -12.24 9.44
C GLN A 517 -6.17 -11.07 8.95
N GLY A 518 -6.23 -10.78 7.66
CA GLY A 518 -5.58 -9.63 7.06
C GLY A 518 -6.28 -8.33 7.40
N ARG A 519 -5.62 -7.21 7.10
CA ARG A 519 -6.15 -5.85 7.38
C ARG A 519 -7.45 -5.53 6.63
N ASN A 520 -7.69 -6.24 5.53
CA ASN A 520 -8.92 -6.19 4.73
C ASN A 520 -10.09 -6.99 5.34
N GLY A 521 -9.90 -7.63 6.50
CA GLY A 521 -10.90 -8.47 7.18
C GLY A 521 -11.03 -9.87 6.60
N LEU A 522 -10.27 -10.24 5.57
CA LEU A 522 -10.27 -11.59 5.00
C LEU A 522 -9.37 -12.51 5.81
N THR A 523 -9.82 -13.76 5.99
CA THR A 523 -9.02 -14.82 6.60
C THR A 523 -8.22 -15.54 5.54
N TYR A 524 -6.92 -15.67 5.77
CA TYR A 524 -5.98 -16.42 4.94
C TYR A 524 -5.49 -17.65 5.72
N GLY A 525 -5.21 -18.75 5.02
CA GLY A 525 -4.77 -19.99 5.65
C GLY A 525 -3.31 -19.97 6.14
N SER A 526 -2.46 -19.08 5.61
CA SER A 526 -1.05 -18.95 5.98
C SER A 526 -0.52 -17.60 5.50
N TRP A 527 0.36 -16.98 6.28
CA TRP A 527 1.06 -15.77 5.83
C TRP A 527 2.04 -16.08 4.70
N LEU A 528 2.77 -17.20 4.72
CA LEU A 528 3.72 -17.56 3.67
C LEU A 528 3.08 -17.66 2.28
N ASN A 529 1.85 -18.19 2.20
CA ASN A 529 1.18 -18.44 0.92
C ASN A 529 0.23 -17.32 0.47
N ALA A 530 0.03 -16.29 1.30
CA ALA A 530 -0.87 -15.19 0.96
C ALA A 530 -0.27 -14.31 -0.17
N PRO A 531 -0.98 -14.09 -1.29
CA PRO A 531 -0.47 -13.39 -2.48
C PRO A 531 -0.33 -11.86 -2.28
N ASN A 532 -0.85 -11.31 -1.19
CA ASN A 532 -0.68 -9.89 -0.86
C ASN A 532 0.69 -9.70 -0.21
N ALA A 533 1.49 -8.81 -0.82
CA ALA A 533 2.91 -8.65 -0.52
C ALA A 533 3.16 -8.33 0.96
N CYS A 534 2.31 -7.56 1.63
CA CYS A 534 2.37 -7.34 3.09
C CYS A 534 0.99 -7.02 3.69
N GLN A 535 0.84 -7.22 4.99
CA GLN A 535 -0.43 -7.04 5.71
C GLN A 535 -0.48 -5.74 6.52
N TRP A 536 0.70 -5.23 6.92
CA TRP A 536 0.85 -4.08 7.80
C TRP A 536 1.75 -2.96 7.23
N GLY A 537 2.38 -3.18 6.07
CA GLY A 537 3.05 -2.12 5.30
C GLY A 537 2.07 -1.03 4.90
N ALA A 538 2.54 0.21 4.78
CA ALA A 538 1.74 1.39 4.41
C ALA A 538 0.93 1.17 3.09
N PRO A 539 -0.19 1.90 2.90
CA PRO A 539 -1.39 1.48 2.16
C PRO A 539 -1.21 1.09 0.68
#